data_AF-A0A4U8TQK8-F1
#
_entry.id   AF-A0A4U8TQK8-F1
#
_cell.length_a   1.000
_cell.length_b   1.000
_cell.length_c   1.000
_cell.angle_alpha   90.00
_cell.angle_beta   90.00
_cell.angle_gamma   90.00
#
_symmetry.space_group_name_H-M   'P 1'
#
loop_
_entity.id
_entity.type
_entity.pdbx_description
1 polymer ?
#
loop_
_entity_poly.entity_id
_entity_poly.type
_entity_poly.pdbx_seq_one_letter_code
_entity_poly.pdbx_strand_id
1 'polypeptide(L)'
;MMFCCIALPVFALPLYKIEGKCVQPKDFNKNQKQVILKAFKYGAKSGFGYTMAAIAWKESCAGEYRVNFADPSAGIYHAHIPGIIKKHKQKDTNFMRNMVGELLMRDDDFASQSALEELKYWHKVRKGNWYEVIKSYNKGFSWEKDRERNKMAQEYFEDVFARVKVLQDYIPKISAGTAKLAKKDYALDFVKHTQLQTQNLQIKNTIIHKKDTHKKQNTTQTQEKFIILEE
;
A
#
# COMPACT_ATOMS: atom_id res chain seq x y z
N MET A 1 -37.41 55.43 3.62
CA MET A 1 -36.37 54.72 4.40
C MET A 1 -35.70 53.72 3.45
N MET A 2 -34.57 54.10 2.85
CA MET A 2 -33.94 53.34 1.76
C MET A 2 -33.01 52.29 2.36
N PHE A 3 -33.42 51.03 2.33
CA PHE A 3 -32.57 49.91 2.74
C PHE A 3 -31.50 49.69 1.66
N CYS A 4 -30.30 50.21 1.92
CA CYS A 4 -29.12 49.92 1.12
C CYS A 4 -28.62 48.52 1.53
N CYS A 5 -29.03 47.48 0.79
CA CYS A 5 -28.48 46.14 0.94
C CYS A 5 -27.04 46.15 0.41
N ILE A 6 -26.07 46.31 1.32
CA ILE A 6 -24.65 46.12 1.01
C ILE A 6 -24.43 44.61 0.85
N ALA A 7 -24.38 44.15 -0.39
CA ALA A 7 -23.95 42.79 -0.71
C ALA A 7 -22.44 42.68 -0.44
N LEU A 8 -22.09 42.06 0.70
CA LEU A 8 -20.69 41.73 0.97
C LEU A 8 -20.24 40.61 0.01
N PRO A 9 -19.11 40.76 -0.70
CA PRO A 9 -18.60 39.71 -1.55
C PRO A 9 -18.20 38.50 -0.71
N VAL A 10 -18.84 37.36 -0.98
CA VAL A 10 -18.47 36.07 -0.39
C VAL A 10 -17.16 35.63 -1.03
N PHE A 11 -16.04 35.84 -0.34
CA PHE A 11 -14.74 35.33 -0.75
C PHE A 11 -14.70 33.81 -0.50
N ALA A 12 -15.13 33.02 -1.48
CA ALA A 12 -14.94 31.58 -1.47
C ALA A 12 -13.45 31.24 -1.63
N LEU A 13 -12.98 30.22 -0.90
CA LEU A 13 -11.64 29.68 -1.09
C LEU A 13 -11.49 29.22 -2.56
N PRO A 14 -10.41 29.59 -3.26
CA PRO A 14 -10.22 29.24 -4.68
C PRO A 14 -9.79 27.79 -4.85
N LEU A 15 -10.57 26.84 -4.31
CA LEU A 15 -10.27 25.40 -4.35
C LEU A 15 -10.22 24.84 -5.78
N TYR A 16 -10.82 25.53 -6.75
CA TYR A 16 -10.71 25.20 -8.18
C TYR A 16 -9.25 25.23 -8.70
N LYS A 17 -8.34 25.90 -8.00
CA LYS A 17 -6.91 25.96 -8.36
C LYS A 17 -6.14 24.70 -7.93
N ILE A 18 -6.74 23.83 -7.12
CA ILE A 18 -6.10 22.62 -6.61
C ILE A 18 -6.90 21.41 -7.10
N GLU A 19 -6.35 20.70 -8.09
CA GLU A 19 -6.89 19.40 -8.47
C GLU A 19 -6.32 18.33 -7.54
N GLY A 20 -7.11 17.89 -6.56
CA GLY A 20 -6.75 16.83 -5.59
C GLY A 20 -6.64 15.43 -6.21
N LYS A 21 -5.82 15.23 -7.25
CA LYS A 21 -5.75 13.95 -7.99
C LYS A 21 -4.42 13.25 -7.78
N CYS A 22 -4.48 12.13 -7.05
CA CYS A 22 -3.40 11.14 -7.05
C CYS A 22 -3.38 10.39 -8.38
N VAL A 23 -2.48 10.78 -9.29
CA VAL A 23 -2.45 10.20 -10.63
C VAL A 23 -1.78 8.82 -10.67
N GLN A 24 -2.01 8.09 -11.77
CA GLN A 24 -1.36 6.80 -12.03
C GLN A 24 0.09 7.01 -12.52
N PRO A 25 0.99 6.01 -12.41
CA PRO A 25 2.40 6.21 -12.72
C PRO A 25 2.68 6.62 -14.17
N LYS A 26 1.81 6.22 -15.11
CA LYS A 26 1.87 6.65 -16.51
C LYS A 26 1.77 8.17 -16.67
N ASP A 27 1.08 8.85 -15.75
CA ASP A 27 0.78 10.28 -15.78
C ASP A 27 1.67 11.07 -14.79
N PHE A 28 2.63 10.42 -14.12
CA PHE A 28 3.52 11.12 -13.20
C PHE A 28 4.31 12.23 -13.89
N ASN A 29 4.31 13.39 -13.24
CA ASN A 29 5.20 14.49 -13.60
C ASN A 29 6.66 14.16 -13.26
N LYS A 30 7.59 15.05 -13.63
CA LYS A 30 9.04 14.84 -13.40
C LYS A 30 9.37 14.66 -11.91
N ASN A 31 8.75 15.44 -11.03
CA ASN A 31 8.98 15.38 -9.59
C ASN A 31 8.50 14.05 -9.01
N GLN A 32 7.28 13.62 -9.32
CA GLN A 32 6.73 12.34 -8.86
C GLN A 32 7.59 11.15 -9.30
N LYS A 33 8.08 11.15 -10.54
CA LYS A 33 9.05 10.15 -11.03
C LYS A 33 10.32 10.11 -10.19
N GLN A 34 10.87 11.28 -9.86
CA GLN A 34 12.06 11.39 -9.03
C GLN A 34 11.81 10.89 -7.60
N VAL A 35 10.69 11.24 -6.98
CA VAL A 35 10.31 10.77 -5.64
C VAL A 35 10.19 9.25 -5.62
N ILE A 36 9.52 8.64 -6.60
CA ILE A 36 9.39 7.18 -6.69
C ILE A 36 10.75 6.50 -6.84
N LEU A 37 11.61 7.00 -7.73
CA LEU A 37 12.95 6.44 -7.92
C LEU A 37 13.83 6.63 -6.68
N LYS A 38 13.74 7.77 -6.00
CA LYS A 38 14.47 8.04 -4.75
C LYS A 38 14.01 7.10 -3.64
N ALA A 39 12.69 7.00 -3.41
CA ALA A 39 12.09 6.09 -2.44
C ALA A 39 12.52 4.63 -2.69
N PHE A 40 12.47 4.20 -3.95
CA PHE A 40 12.91 2.87 -4.33
C PHE A 40 14.39 2.64 -3.99
N LYS A 41 15.27 3.55 -4.42
CA LYS A 41 16.72 3.44 -4.19
C LYS A 41 17.05 3.37 -2.69
N TYR A 42 16.37 4.17 -1.89
CA TYR A 42 16.57 4.23 -0.45
C TYR A 42 16.26 2.88 0.22
N GLY A 43 15.14 2.24 -0.17
CA GLY A 43 14.73 0.94 0.37
C GLY A 43 15.42 -0.28 -0.22
N ALA A 44 15.96 -0.19 -1.44
CA ALA A 44 16.40 -1.34 -2.23
C ALA A 44 17.44 -2.22 -1.52
N LYS A 45 18.48 -1.63 -0.91
CA LYS A 45 19.53 -2.39 -0.20
C LYS A 45 19.01 -3.15 1.02
N SER A 46 17.87 -2.73 1.58
CA SER A 46 17.26 -3.36 2.77
C SER A 46 16.10 -4.30 2.42
N GLY A 47 15.80 -4.49 1.14
CA GLY A 47 14.67 -5.32 0.68
C GLY A 47 13.31 -4.61 0.67
N PHE A 48 13.28 -3.29 0.82
CA PHE A 48 12.05 -2.48 0.86
C PHE A 48 11.91 -1.53 -0.33
N GLY A 49 12.58 -1.78 -1.46
CA GLY A 49 12.59 -0.84 -2.59
C GLY A 49 11.19 -0.58 -3.12
N TYR A 50 10.48 -1.63 -3.52
CA TYR A 50 9.10 -1.50 -3.99
C TYR A 50 8.14 -1.08 -2.88
N THR A 51 8.40 -1.50 -1.64
CA THR A 51 7.58 -1.11 -0.48
C THR A 51 7.64 0.40 -0.25
N MET A 52 8.83 0.99 -0.18
CA MET A 52 9.00 2.44 0.02
C MET A 52 8.43 3.22 -1.16
N ALA A 53 8.65 2.79 -2.40
CA ALA A 53 8.05 3.45 -3.56
C ALA A 53 6.51 3.43 -3.52
N ALA A 54 5.90 2.30 -3.14
CA ALA A 54 4.46 2.16 -3.02
C ALA A 54 3.88 3.01 -1.89
N ILE A 55 4.54 3.06 -0.72
CA ILE A 55 4.13 3.92 0.40
C ILE A 55 4.25 5.40 0.02
N ALA A 56 5.33 5.82 -0.63
CA ALA A 56 5.48 7.21 -1.09
C ALA A 56 4.35 7.62 -2.05
N TRP A 57 3.93 6.70 -2.93
CA TRP A 57 2.79 6.93 -3.81
C TRP A 57 1.47 6.97 -3.05
N LYS A 58 1.27 6.08 -2.07
CA LYS A 58 0.05 6.00 -1.26
C LYS A 58 -0.14 7.24 -0.39
N GLU A 59 0.90 7.61 0.33
CA GLU A 59 0.81 8.58 1.41
C GLU A 59 0.77 10.01 0.87
N SER A 60 1.69 10.34 -0.06
CA SER A 60 1.87 11.71 -0.52
C SER A 60 1.61 11.93 -2.01
N CYS A 61 1.03 10.95 -2.70
CA CYS A 61 0.92 10.97 -4.17
C CYS A 61 2.26 11.21 -4.86
N ALA A 62 3.29 10.51 -4.37
CA ALA A 62 4.67 10.66 -4.80
C ALA A 62 5.22 12.08 -4.57
N GLY A 63 4.91 12.66 -3.39
CA GLY A 63 5.45 13.93 -2.92
C GLY A 63 4.64 15.18 -3.29
N GLU A 64 3.46 15.04 -3.88
CA GLU A 64 2.57 16.15 -4.21
C GLU A 64 1.91 16.73 -2.95
N TYR A 65 1.41 15.87 -2.06
CA TYR A 65 0.75 16.27 -0.81
C TYR A 65 1.57 15.75 0.36
N ARG A 66 2.36 16.61 1.01
CA ARG A 66 3.32 16.19 2.05
C ARG A 66 2.86 16.47 3.48
N VAL A 67 1.60 16.84 3.67
CA VAL A 67 1.03 17.17 4.98
C VAL A 67 -0.34 16.52 5.11
N ASN A 68 -0.58 15.87 6.25
CA ASN A 68 -1.91 15.42 6.63
C ASN A 68 -2.27 16.07 7.97
N PHE A 69 -3.34 16.85 7.96
CA PHE A 69 -3.83 17.57 9.14
C PHE A 69 -4.74 16.72 10.04
N ALA A 70 -5.38 15.68 9.50
CA ALA A 70 -6.28 14.81 10.26
C ALA A 70 -5.50 13.83 11.16
N ASP A 71 -4.38 13.32 10.65
CA ASP A 71 -3.40 12.56 11.41
C ASP A 71 -2.05 13.29 11.28
N PRO A 72 -1.57 13.99 12.33
CA PRO A 72 -0.48 14.96 12.24
C PRO A 72 0.81 14.30 11.78
N SER A 73 1.00 14.29 10.47
CA SER A 73 2.03 13.56 9.77
C SER A 73 2.49 14.34 8.54
N ALA A 74 3.76 14.16 8.17
CA ALA A 74 4.37 14.94 7.12
C ALA A 74 5.44 14.17 6.33
N GLY A 75 5.84 14.77 5.21
CA GLY A 75 6.85 14.24 4.29
C GLY A 75 6.29 13.20 3.33
N ILE A 76 7.16 12.66 2.48
CA ILE A 76 6.75 11.75 1.39
C ILE A 76 6.11 10.43 1.86
N TYR A 77 6.33 10.04 3.12
CA TYR A 77 5.77 8.83 3.74
C TYR A 77 4.73 9.11 4.83
N HIS A 78 4.37 10.39 5.04
CA HIS A 78 3.51 10.80 6.14
C HIS A 78 3.94 10.20 7.49
N ALA A 79 5.18 10.47 7.89
CA ALA A 79 5.66 10.02 9.19
C ALA A 79 4.89 10.72 10.32
N HIS A 80 4.36 9.94 11.27
CA HIS A 80 3.60 10.46 12.41
C HIS A 80 4.48 11.35 13.31
N ILE A 81 4.23 12.66 13.29
CA ILE A 81 5.09 13.67 13.91
C ILE A 81 5.26 13.44 15.42
N PRO A 82 4.20 13.21 16.23
CA PRO A 82 4.38 12.93 17.65
C PRO A 82 5.21 11.67 17.91
N GLY A 83 5.15 10.70 17.00
CA GLY A 83 5.95 9.48 17.06
C GLY A 83 7.44 9.75 16.88
N ILE A 84 7.79 10.57 15.89
CA ILE A 84 9.17 11.02 15.65
C ILE A 84 9.70 11.82 16.84
N ILE A 85 8.92 12.78 17.37
CA ILE A 85 9.29 13.57 18.55
C ILE A 85 9.59 12.67 19.74
N LYS A 86 8.69 11.72 20.04
CA LYS A 86 8.85 10.76 21.13
C LYS A 86 10.10 9.89 20.96
N LYS A 87 10.35 9.39 19.74
CA LYS A 87 11.53 8.58 19.42
C LYS A 87 12.84 9.34 19.66
N HIS A 88 12.85 10.65 19.42
CA HIS A 88 14.02 11.52 19.64
C HIS A 88 14.06 12.17 21.03
N LYS A 89 13.23 11.69 21.97
CA LYS A 89 13.18 12.14 23.37
C LYS A 89 12.98 13.67 23.52
N GLN A 90 12.26 14.28 22.57
CA GLN A 90 11.93 15.69 22.60
C GLN A 90 10.58 15.93 23.26
N LYS A 91 10.36 17.13 23.80
CA LYS A 91 9.06 17.53 24.36
C LYS A 91 8.07 17.78 23.21
N ASP A 92 6.92 17.10 23.26
CA ASP A 92 5.85 17.29 22.30
C ASP A 92 5.13 18.63 22.55
N THR A 93 5.42 19.60 21.69
CA THR A 93 4.84 20.95 21.70
C THR A 93 4.44 21.34 20.28
N ASN A 94 3.50 22.27 20.12
CA ASN A 94 3.07 22.73 18.79
C ASN A 94 4.25 23.28 17.96
N PHE A 95 5.16 24.02 18.59
CA PHE A 95 6.36 24.52 17.91
C PHE A 95 7.26 23.36 17.43
N MET A 96 7.50 22.36 18.28
CA MET A 96 8.29 21.18 17.90
C MET A 96 7.61 20.38 16.79
N ARG A 97 6.28 20.24 16.81
CA ARG A 97 5.52 19.60 15.73
C ARG A 97 5.70 20.33 14.40
N ASN A 98 5.68 21.66 14.40
CA ASN A 98 5.94 22.46 13.20
C ASN A 98 7.37 22.26 12.70
N MET A 99 8.37 22.29 13.58
CA MET A 99 9.77 22.07 13.21
C MET A 99 10.01 20.69 12.60
N VAL A 100 9.47 19.63 13.22
CA VAL A 100 9.59 18.26 12.73
C VAL A 100 8.80 18.05 11.44
N GLY A 101 7.61 18.65 11.33
CA GLY A 101 6.82 18.64 10.09
C GLY A 101 7.58 19.27 8.93
N GLU A 102 8.15 20.47 9.13
CA GLU A 102 8.98 21.14 8.13
C GLU A 102 10.22 20.30 7.77
N LEU A 103 10.91 19.72 8.77
CA LEU A 103 12.05 18.83 8.53
C LEU A 103 11.68 17.65 7.62
N LEU A 104 10.57 16.96 7.91
CA LEU A 104 10.08 15.84 7.10
C LEU A 104 9.68 16.25 5.68
N MET A 105 9.24 17.50 5.47
CA MET A 105 8.85 18.00 4.16
C MET A 105 10.03 18.46 3.30
N ARG A 106 11.08 19.00 3.93
CA ARG A 106 12.27 19.53 3.26
C ARG A 106 13.35 18.48 3.04
N ASP A 107 13.52 17.58 4.01
CA ASP A 107 14.56 16.56 4.02
C ASP A 107 13.98 15.18 3.71
N ASP A 108 13.91 14.89 2.42
CA ASP A 108 13.46 13.59 1.92
C ASP A 108 14.36 12.43 2.41
N ASP A 109 15.63 12.68 2.75
CA ASP A 109 16.52 11.63 3.27
C ASP A 109 16.18 11.30 4.72
N PHE A 110 15.92 12.30 5.55
CA PHE A 110 15.42 12.12 6.91
C PHE A 110 14.04 11.44 6.93
N ALA A 111 13.13 11.84 6.04
CA ALA A 111 11.82 11.19 5.89
C ALA A 111 11.98 9.72 5.47
N SER A 112 12.86 9.43 4.52
CA SER A 112 13.16 8.06 4.06
C SER A 112 13.81 7.20 5.13
N GLN A 113 14.75 7.77 5.90
CA GLN A 113 15.37 7.10 7.02
C GLN A 113 14.31 6.69 8.05
N SER A 114 13.46 7.64 8.44
CA SER A 114 12.41 7.43 9.43
C SER A 114 11.45 6.31 9.02
N ALA A 115 10.98 6.32 7.78
CA ALA A 115 10.11 5.28 7.25
C ALA A 115 10.79 3.91 7.15
N LEU A 116 12.06 3.87 6.70
CA LEU A 116 12.82 2.63 6.58
C LEU A 116 13.11 2.00 7.96
N GLU A 117 13.43 2.82 8.96
CA GLU A 117 13.63 2.34 10.34
C GLU A 117 12.34 1.72 10.91
N GLU A 118 11.19 2.32 10.64
CA GLU A 118 9.89 1.78 11.06
C GLU A 118 9.58 0.45 10.35
N LEU A 119 9.79 0.38 9.03
CA LEU A 119 9.64 -0.87 8.26
C LEU A 119 10.57 -1.98 8.78
N LYS A 120 11.83 -1.65 9.10
CA LYS A 120 12.78 -2.61 9.68
C LYS A 120 12.35 -3.08 11.07
N TYR A 121 11.86 -2.17 11.91
CA TYR A 121 11.30 -2.52 13.21
C TYR A 121 10.15 -3.51 13.06
N TRP A 122 9.15 -3.20 12.23
CA TRP A 122 8.02 -4.09 12.01
C TRP A 122 8.42 -5.40 11.36
N HIS A 123 9.36 -5.40 10.43
CA HIS A 123 9.86 -6.63 9.83
C HIS A 123 10.49 -7.57 10.85
N LYS A 124 11.21 -7.02 11.83
CA LYS A 124 11.72 -7.81 12.96
C LYS A 124 10.56 -8.34 13.83
N VAL A 125 9.63 -7.48 14.22
CA VAL A 125 8.47 -7.86 15.06
C VAL A 125 7.60 -8.92 14.41
N ARG A 126 7.38 -8.81 13.10
CA ARG A 126 6.53 -9.70 12.28
C ARG A 126 7.26 -10.87 11.65
N LYS A 127 8.52 -11.11 12.06
CA LYS A 127 9.32 -12.26 11.61
C LYS A 127 9.38 -12.38 10.07
N GLY A 128 9.44 -11.24 9.38
CA GLY A 128 9.48 -11.16 7.91
C GLY A 128 8.15 -11.34 7.18
N ASN A 129 7.02 -11.49 7.88
CA ASN A 129 5.70 -11.54 7.22
C ASN A 129 5.33 -10.16 6.66
N TRP A 130 5.56 -9.94 5.35
CA TRP A 130 5.35 -8.66 4.70
C TRP A 130 3.90 -8.13 4.84
N TYR A 131 2.88 -9.00 4.78
CA TYR A 131 1.48 -8.61 5.00
C TYR A 131 1.29 -7.94 6.37
N GLU A 132 1.81 -8.57 7.43
CA GLU A 132 1.73 -8.01 8.78
C GLU A 132 2.62 -6.78 8.97
N VAL A 133 3.77 -6.71 8.29
CA VAL A 133 4.65 -5.54 8.31
C VAL A 133 3.89 -4.31 7.82
N ILE A 134 3.22 -4.40 6.68
CA ILE A 134 2.48 -3.25 6.10
C ILE A 134 1.31 -2.85 7.00
N LYS A 135 0.55 -3.82 7.54
CA LYS A 135 -0.53 -3.53 8.50
C LYS A 135 -0.02 -2.81 9.73
N SER A 136 1.14 -3.21 10.23
CA SER A 136 1.73 -2.64 11.44
C SER A 136 2.39 -1.30 11.19
N TYR A 137 2.95 -1.08 9.99
CA TYR A 137 3.40 0.25 9.58
C TYR A 137 2.26 1.27 9.67
N ASN A 138 1.03 0.89 9.28
CA ASN A 138 -0.12 1.79 9.32
C ASN A 138 -0.77 1.93 10.72
N LYS A 139 -0.96 0.82 11.45
CA LYS A 139 -1.76 0.81 12.70
C LYS A 139 -0.99 0.33 13.95
N GLY A 140 0.31 0.10 13.85
CA GLY A 140 1.10 -0.45 14.95
C GLY A 140 0.55 -1.78 15.46
N PHE A 141 0.54 -1.96 16.79
CA PHE A 141 -0.10 -3.12 17.43
C PHE A 141 -1.63 -3.01 17.55
N SER A 142 -2.23 -1.85 17.24
CA SER A 142 -3.66 -1.63 17.51
C SER A 142 -4.58 -2.47 16.63
N TRP A 143 -4.14 -2.84 15.42
CA TRP A 143 -4.94 -3.65 14.51
C TRP A 143 -5.20 -5.06 15.01
N GLU A 144 -4.38 -5.59 15.93
CA GLU A 144 -4.60 -6.92 16.50
C GLU A 144 -5.74 -6.96 17.52
N LYS A 145 -6.03 -5.81 18.13
CA LYS A 145 -6.92 -5.70 19.29
C LYS A 145 -8.27 -5.09 18.95
N ASP A 146 -8.40 -4.52 17.76
CA ASP A 146 -9.57 -3.75 17.36
C ASP A 146 -9.96 -4.10 15.92
N ARG A 147 -11.23 -4.49 15.72
CA ARG A 147 -11.74 -4.97 14.43
C ARG A 147 -11.73 -3.88 13.36
N GLU A 148 -12.07 -2.64 13.72
CA GLU A 148 -12.09 -1.53 12.77
C GLU A 148 -10.66 -1.10 12.40
N ARG A 149 -9.74 -1.09 13.37
CA ARG A 149 -8.30 -0.89 13.12
C ARG A 149 -7.74 -1.99 12.23
N ASN A 150 -8.16 -3.25 12.42
CA ASN A 150 -7.79 -4.36 11.56
C ASN A 150 -8.25 -4.16 10.11
N LYS A 151 -9.51 -3.75 9.94
CA LYS A 151 -10.10 -3.46 8.63
C LYS A 151 -9.31 -2.35 7.92
N MET A 152 -9.07 -1.23 8.59
CA MET A 152 -8.27 -0.13 8.05
C MET A 152 -6.84 -0.57 7.67
N ALA A 153 -6.19 -1.37 8.50
CA ALA A 153 -4.85 -1.88 8.22
C ALA A 153 -4.83 -2.81 7.00
N GLN A 154 -5.86 -3.63 6.83
CA GLN A 154 -6.02 -4.50 5.68
C GLN A 154 -6.27 -3.70 4.40
N GLU A 155 -7.17 -2.73 4.41
CA GLU A 155 -7.42 -1.83 3.27
C GLU A 155 -6.15 -1.10 2.85
N TYR A 156 -5.37 -0.62 3.84
CA TYR A 156 -4.07 -0.01 3.58
C TYR A 156 -3.08 -0.98 2.92
N PHE A 157 -3.02 -2.23 3.41
CA PHE A 157 -2.20 -3.27 2.80
C PHE A 157 -2.60 -3.55 1.35
N GLU A 158 -3.89 -3.69 1.08
CA GLU A 158 -4.41 -4.00 -0.27
C GLU A 158 -4.05 -2.90 -1.27
N ASP A 159 -4.14 -1.63 -0.85
CA ASP A 159 -3.74 -0.48 -1.67
C ASP A 159 -2.22 -0.49 -1.95
N VAL A 160 -1.39 -0.64 -0.90
CA VAL A 160 0.08 -0.75 -1.06
C VAL A 160 0.46 -1.93 -1.96
N PHE A 161 -0.19 -3.07 -1.79
CA PHE A 161 0.04 -4.26 -2.61
C PHE A 161 -0.33 -4.04 -4.09
N ALA A 162 -1.46 -3.39 -4.36
CA ALA A 162 -1.84 -3.02 -5.72
C ALA A 162 -0.81 -2.07 -6.35
N ARG A 163 -0.33 -1.08 -5.60
CA ARG A 163 0.71 -0.15 -6.06
C ARG A 163 2.04 -0.82 -6.33
N VAL A 164 2.45 -1.79 -5.49
CA VAL A 164 3.67 -2.59 -5.72
C VAL A 164 3.60 -3.27 -7.09
N LYS A 165 2.48 -3.90 -7.44
CA LYS A 165 2.33 -4.58 -8.75
C LYS A 165 2.47 -3.61 -9.92
N VAL A 166 1.84 -2.44 -9.84
CA VAL A 166 1.96 -1.41 -10.89
C VAL A 166 3.41 -0.91 -10.97
N LEU A 167 4.05 -0.67 -9.84
CA LEU A 167 5.42 -0.17 -9.77
C LEU A 167 6.44 -1.20 -10.26
N GLN A 168 6.20 -2.49 -10.05
CA GLN A 168 7.01 -3.59 -10.56
C GLN A 168 7.17 -3.52 -12.08
N ASP A 169 6.11 -3.16 -12.81
CA ASP A 169 6.16 -2.98 -14.26
C ASP A 169 6.69 -1.60 -14.68
N TYR A 170 6.48 -0.59 -13.84
CA TYR A 170 6.78 0.80 -14.17
C TYR A 170 8.25 1.17 -13.98
N ILE A 171 8.84 0.84 -12.82
CA ILE A 171 10.20 1.26 -12.45
C ILE A 171 11.25 0.76 -13.46
N PRO A 172 11.21 -0.50 -13.96
CA PRO A 172 12.14 -0.96 -14.98
C PRO A 172 12.06 -0.17 -16.30
N LYS A 173 10.86 0.30 -16.69
CA LYS A 173 10.64 1.07 -17.93
C LYS A 173 11.26 2.46 -17.86
N ILE A 174 11.22 3.09 -16.69
CA ILE A 174 11.79 4.44 -16.51
C ILE A 174 13.24 4.44 -16.02
N SER A 175 13.71 3.35 -15.39
CA SER A 175 15.09 3.22 -14.93
C SER A 175 15.48 1.76 -14.65
N ALA A 176 15.86 1.02 -15.71
CA ALA A 176 16.31 -0.37 -15.59
C ALA A 176 17.52 -0.53 -14.64
N GLY A 177 18.47 0.41 -14.65
CA GLY A 177 19.61 0.40 -13.73
C GLY A 177 19.20 0.53 -12.26
N THR A 178 18.19 1.36 -11.97
CA THR A 178 17.62 1.47 -10.63
C THR A 178 16.92 0.18 -10.23
N ALA A 179 16.10 -0.40 -11.11
CA ALA A 179 15.38 -1.65 -10.83
C ALA A 179 16.32 -2.81 -10.43
N LYS A 180 17.52 -2.87 -11.02
CA LYS A 180 18.55 -3.88 -10.69
C LYS A 180 19.08 -3.79 -9.24
N LEU A 181 18.83 -2.69 -8.52
CA LEU A 181 19.23 -2.57 -7.12
C LEU A 181 18.42 -3.48 -6.20
N ALA A 182 17.19 -3.84 -6.57
CA ALA A 182 16.35 -4.76 -5.81
C ALA A 182 16.72 -6.21 -6.08
N LYS A 183 17.91 -6.63 -5.62
CA LYS A 183 18.37 -8.03 -5.72
C LYS A 183 17.48 -8.98 -4.92
N LYS A 184 16.95 -8.49 -3.79
CA LYS A 184 15.95 -9.12 -2.93
C LYS A 184 14.94 -8.06 -2.55
N ASP A 185 13.65 -8.35 -2.64
CA ASP A 185 12.60 -7.41 -2.24
C ASP A 185 11.41 -8.17 -1.64
N TYR A 186 11.07 -7.83 -0.39
CA TYR A 186 10.07 -8.56 0.38
C TYR A 186 8.66 -8.45 -0.23
N ALA A 187 8.36 -7.35 -0.91
CA ALA A 187 7.07 -7.18 -1.55
C ALA A 187 6.96 -8.08 -2.79
N LEU A 188 8.04 -8.19 -3.58
CA LEU A 188 8.07 -9.08 -4.74
C LEU A 188 8.04 -10.56 -4.34
N ASP A 189 8.77 -10.93 -3.29
CA ASP A 189 8.73 -12.28 -2.74
C ASP A 189 7.30 -12.64 -2.32
N PHE A 190 6.60 -11.71 -1.64
CA PHE A 190 5.19 -11.88 -1.27
C PHE A 190 4.28 -12.04 -2.49
N VAL A 191 4.37 -11.16 -3.50
CA VAL A 191 3.59 -11.25 -4.75
C VAL A 191 3.73 -12.63 -5.38
N LYS A 192 4.97 -13.12 -5.51
CA LYS A 192 5.26 -14.42 -6.12
C LYS A 192 4.63 -15.57 -5.33
N HIS A 193 4.75 -15.57 -4.01
CA HIS A 193 4.14 -16.59 -3.16
C HIS A 193 2.60 -16.59 -3.26
N THR A 194 1.96 -15.43 -3.25
CA THR A 194 0.49 -15.31 -3.41
C THR A 194 0.00 -15.81 -4.77
N GLN A 195 0.74 -15.51 -5.85
CA GLN A 195 0.41 -16.01 -7.19
C GLN A 195 0.50 -17.53 -7.26
N LEU A 196 1.58 -18.12 -6.72
CA LEU A 196 1.74 -19.58 -6.67
C LEU A 196 0.65 -20.27 -5.85
N GLN A 197 0.26 -19.69 -4.70
CA GLN A 197 -0.85 -20.21 -3.89
C GLN A 197 -2.17 -20.18 -4.65
N THR A 198 -2.48 -19.08 -5.34
CA THR A 198 -3.69 -18.95 -6.15
C THR A 198 -3.72 -19.97 -7.29
N GLN A 199 -2.60 -20.14 -8.00
CA GLN A 199 -2.48 -21.15 -9.08
C GLN A 199 -2.67 -22.58 -8.56
N ASN A 200 -2.05 -22.92 -7.42
CA ASN A 200 -2.21 -24.24 -6.82
C ASN A 200 -3.65 -24.53 -6.38
N LEU A 201 -4.36 -23.52 -5.87
CA LEU A 201 -5.79 -23.64 -5.53
C LEU A 201 -6.64 -23.84 -6.78
N GLN A 202 -6.38 -23.09 -7.86
CA GLN A 202 -7.06 -23.28 -9.14
C GLN A 202 -6.83 -24.69 -9.71
N ILE A 203 -5.59 -25.18 -9.70
CA ILE A 203 -5.26 -26.54 -10.16
C ILE A 203 -5.98 -27.60 -9.32
N LYS A 204 -5.97 -27.47 -7.98
CA LYS A 204 -6.70 -28.38 -7.09
C LYS A 204 -8.20 -28.42 -7.40
N ASN A 205 -8.82 -27.25 -7.59
CA ASN A 205 -10.24 -27.15 -7.93
C ASN A 205 -10.53 -27.77 -9.30
N THR A 206 -9.67 -27.58 -10.30
CA THR A 206 -9.79 -28.22 -11.61
C THR A 206 -9.64 -29.75 -11.54
N ILE A 207 -8.72 -30.26 -10.71
CA ILE A 207 -8.55 -31.71 -10.51
C ILE A 207 -9.77 -32.32 -9.81
N ILE A 208 -10.32 -31.65 -8.78
CA ILE A 208 -11.54 -32.08 -8.09
C ILE A 208 -12.70 -32.13 -9.09
N HIS A 209 -12.91 -31.04 -9.85
CA HIS A 209 -13.97 -30.98 -10.85
C HIS A 209 -13.80 -32.04 -11.96
N LYS A 210 -12.56 -32.37 -12.36
CA LYS A 210 -12.28 -33.44 -13.33
C LYS A 210 -12.56 -34.84 -12.76
N LYS A 211 -12.28 -35.08 -11.47
CA LYS A 211 -12.63 -36.33 -10.77
C LYS A 211 -14.14 -36.50 -10.65
N ASP A 212 -14.87 -35.42 -10.40
CA ASP A 212 -16.32 -35.44 -10.31
C ASP A 212 -16.98 -35.69 -11.68
N THR A 213 -16.42 -35.17 -12.77
CA THR A 213 -16.90 -35.48 -14.13
C THR A 213 -16.61 -36.93 -14.56
N HIS A 214 -15.48 -37.53 -14.14
CA HIS A 214 -15.22 -38.95 -14.41
C HIS A 214 -16.10 -39.89 -13.57
N LYS A 215 -16.50 -39.48 -12.36
CA LYS A 215 -17.46 -40.26 -11.54
C LYS A 215 -18.87 -40.27 -12.14
N LYS A 216 -19.26 -39.20 -12.84
CA LYS A 216 -20.57 -39.07 -13.53
C LYS A 216 -20.65 -39.83 -14.86
N GLN A 217 -19.52 -40.13 -15.51
CA GLN A 217 -19.48 -40.95 -16.73
C GLN A 217 -19.48 -42.47 -16.42
N ASN A 218 -19.09 -42.89 -15.23
CA ASN A 218 -19.09 -44.31 -14.83
C ASN A 218 -20.43 -44.81 -14.25
N THR A 219 -21.50 -44.00 -14.26
CA THR A 219 -22.83 -44.38 -13.72
C THR A 219 -23.90 -44.61 -14.78
N THR A 220 -23.53 -44.70 -16.07
CA THR A 220 -24.49 -44.93 -17.17
C THR A 220 -24.11 -46.14 -18.01
N GLN A 221 -23.96 -47.32 -17.40
CA GLN A 221 -23.94 -48.59 -18.12
C GLN A 221 -24.15 -49.75 -17.13
N THR A 222 -25.41 -50.07 -16.83
CA THR A 222 -25.97 -51.42 -16.68
C THR A 222 -27.34 -51.33 -16.00
N GLN A 223 -28.39 -51.31 -16.82
CA GLN A 223 -29.68 -51.85 -16.39
C GLN A 223 -30.28 -52.57 -17.59
N GLU A 224 -29.69 -53.71 -17.91
CA GLU A 224 -30.34 -54.72 -18.74
C GLU A 224 -31.50 -55.33 -17.93
N LYS A 225 -32.68 -55.28 -18.56
CA LYS A 225 -33.91 -55.95 -18.19
C LYS A 225 -33.70 -57.44 -17.96
N PHE A 226 -34.29 -57.98 -16.89
CA PHE A 226 -34.76 -59.36 -16.89
C PHE A 226 -36.27 -59.40 -16.58
N ILE A 227 -36.97 -60.11 -17.45
CA ILE A 227 -38.42 -60.27 -17.63
C ILE A 227 -38.87 -61.49 -16.82
N ILE A 228 -40.07 -61.50 -16.23
CA ILE A 228 -40.97 -62.67 -16.27
C ILE A 228 -42.43 -62.19 -16.41
N LEU A 229 -43.13 -62.82 -17.36
CA LEU A 229 -44.54 -62.71 -17.74
C LEU A 229 -45.39 -63.76 -17.00
N GLU A 230 -46.70 -63.45 -16.87
CA GLU A 230 -47.86 -64.34 -16.63
C GLU A 230 -47.98 -64.96 -15.22
N GLU A 231 -49.17 -65.04 -14.60
CA GLU A 231 -50.58 -64.98 -15.05
C GLU A 231 -51.43 -63.96 -14.27
#